data_AF-A0A2E7RZJ0-F1
#
_entry.id   AF-A0A2E7RZJ0-F1
#
_cell.length_a   1.000
_cell.length_b   1.000
_cell.length_c   1.000
_cell.angle_alpha   90.00
_cell.angle_beta   90.00
_cell.angle_gamma   90.00
#
_symmetry.space_group_name_H-M   'P 1'
#
loop_
_entity.id
_entity.type
_entity.pdbx_description
1 polymer ?
#
loop_
_entity_poly.entity_id
_entity_poly.type
_entity_poly.pdbx_seq_one_letter_code
_entity_poly.pdbx_strand_id
1 'polypeptide(L)'
;MTRNTNRKSRQQDAWKQLGDGQLDRAIFLDFEQYEQGPPVLAGVLVDGRFDQVVFDDRLASAAHHNDLRIVPVDDWAQDLVELATRDNRRVVAFSETEIDSLAELEIVLPPNLFVNALVIAKEWRRTFRSEALRQIQLQRKRWKNSRSAKQRNRRSRNEGNRWIDYARLGGIETPHMYAHGQVTRRLNAVIGQLSSRGDFQLLTRTAKSKWTNLLKHNRFDVEQLAEFLQLAVSDFCGAA
;
A
#
# COMPACT_ATOMS: atom_id res chain seq x y z
N MET A 1 -5.60 -4.42 -38.90
CA MET A 1 -5.95 -3.80 -37.60
C MET A 1 -6.38 -4.89 -36.62
N THR A 2 -5.43 -5.64 -36.06
CA THR A 2 -5.66 -6.68 -35.05
C THR A 2 -5.74 -6.03 -33.67
N ARG A 3 -6.97 -5.74 -33.22
CA ARG A 3 -7.24 -5.17 -31.90
C ARG A 3 -6.82 -6.15 -30.80
N ASN A 4 -5.69 -5.87 -30.15
CA ASN A 4 -5.48 -5.85 -28.69
C ASN A 4 -6.36 -6.77 -27.79
N THR A 5 -6.52 -8.05 -28.15
CA THR A 5 -7.23 -9.06 -27.35
C THR A 5 -6.34 -9.62 -26.23
N ASN A 6 -5.03 -9.70 -26.45
CA ASN A 6 -4.06 -10.25 -25.49
C ASN A 6 -3.94 -9.44 -24.19
N ARG A 7 -4.13 -8.11 -24.21
CA ARG A 7 -4.05 -7.28 -23.00
C ARG A 7 -5.31 -7.38 -22.13
N LYS A 8 -6.47 -7.66 -22.74
CA LYS A 8 -7.74 -7.87 -22.01
C LYS A 8 -7.79 -9.25 -21.35
N SER A 9 -7.26 -10.29 -21.99
CA SER A 9 -7.22 -11.63 -21.39
C SER A 9 -6.17 -11.75 -20.28
N ARG A 10 -5.06 -10.99 -20.34
CA ARG A 10 -4.07 -10.90 -19.23
C ARG A 10 -4.58 -10.16 -17.98
N GLN A 11 -5.58 -9.30 -18.13
CA GLN A 11 -6.20 -8.58 -17.01
C GLN A 11 -7.40 -9.31 -16.42
N GLN A 12 -8.03 -10.20 -17.20
CA GLN A 12 -8.99 -11.16 -16.67
C GLN A 12 -8.19 -12.21 -15.92
N ASP A 13 -8.60 -12.51 -14.69
CA ASP A 13 -7.97 -13.51 -13.83
C ASP A 13 -6.65 -13.10 -13.17
N ALA A 14 -6.41 -11.80 -12.95
CA ALA A 14 -5.23 -11.36 -12.19
C ALA A 14 -5.18 -11.99 -10.79
N TRP A 15 -6.34 -12.28 -10.22
CA TRP A 15 -6.52 -12.96 -8.94
C TRP A 15 -5.98 -14.40 -8.93
N LYS A 16 -5.90 -15.09 -10.08
CA LYS A 16 -5.36 -16.48 -10.15
C LYS A 16 -3.89 -16.55 -9.75
N GLN A 17 -3.16 -15.43 -9.82
CA GLN A 17 -1.78 -15.36 -9.31
C GLN A 17 -1.68 -15.60 -7.80
N LEU A 18 -2.80 -15.39 -7.07
CA LEU A 18 -2.96 -15.61 -5.64
C LEU A 18 -3.83 -16.85 -5.32
N GLY A 19 -4.28 -17.60 -6.34
CA GLY A 19 -4.99 -18.86 -6.15
C GLY A 19 -4.07 -19.98 -5.64
N ASP A 20 -4.62 -21.18 -5.44
CA ASP A 20 -3.87 -22.41 -5.14
C ASP A 20 -2.87 -22.28 -3.97
N GLY A 21 -3.29 -21.61 -2.88
CA GLY A 21 -2.46 -21.40 -1.69
C GLY A 21 -1.35 -20.36 -1.83
N GLN A 22 -1.24 -19.67 -2.98
CA GLN A 22 -0.25 -18.60 -3.17
C GLN A 22 -0.53 -17.38 -2.29
N LEU A 23 -1.79 -17.09 -1.98
CA LEU A 23 -2.17 -16.01 -1.08
C LEU A 23 -1.63 -16.21 0.35
N ASP A 24 -1.71 -17.43 0.88
CA ASP A 24 -1.33 -17.73 2.27
C ASP A 24 0.15 -17.53 2.54
N ARG A 25 0.97 -17.69 1.49
CA ARG A 25 2.43 -17.55 1.54
C ARG A 25 2.93 -16.24 0.93
N ALA A 26 2.02 -15.35 0.54
CA ALA A 26 2.37 -14.07 -0.05
C ALA A 26 3.06 -13.17 0.98
N ILE A 27 3.96 -12.33 0.48
CA ILE A 27 4.61 -11.26 1.22
C ILE A 27 3.86 -9.98 0.89
N PHE A 28 3.19 -9.38 1.87
CA PHE A 28 2.53 -8.09 1.66
C PHE A 28 3.48 -6.97 2.07
N LEU A 29 3.58 -5.94 1.23
CA LEU A 29 4.55 -4.87 1.35
C LEU A 29 3.88 -3.51 1.17
N ASP A 30 4.24 -2.57 2.04
CA ASP A 30 3.90 -1.15 1.91
C ASP A 30 5.09 -0.30 2.36
N PHE A 31 5.49 0.68 1.54
CA PHE A 31 6.54 1.63 1.87
C PHE A 31 5.94 2.98 2.26
N GLU A 32 6.46 3.56 3.33
CA GLU A 32 6.22 4.95 3.70
C GLU A 32 7.39 5.80 3.22
N GLN A 33 7.11 6.72 2.29
CA GLN A 33 8.13 7.56 1.67
C GLN A 33 7.66 9.01 1.47
N TYR A 34 8.63 9.88 1.20
CA TYR A 34 8.37 11.23 0.73
C TYR A 34 7.84 11.22 -0.71
N GLU A 35 7.31 12.36 -1.18
CA GLU A 35 6.91 12.46 -2.60
C GLU A 35 8.10 12.22 -3.56
N GLN A 36 9.32 12.44 -3.08
CA GLN A 36 10.58 12.11 -3.75
C GLN A 36 11.58 11.62 -2.71
N GLY A 37 12.35 10.58 -3.04
CA GLY A 37 13.40 10.02 -2.21
C GLY A 37 13.13 8.58 -1.77
N PRO A 38 14.11 7.93 -1.13
CA PRO A 38 14.03 6.51 -0.79
C PRO A 38 12.95 6.24 0.26
N PRO A 39 12.50 4.98 0.37
CA PRO A 39 11.66 4.54 1.47
C PRO A 39 12.25 4.90 2.83
N VAL A 40 11.39 5.38 3.74
CA VAL A 40 11.79 5.75 5.11
C VAL A 40 11.42 4.66 6.10
N LEU A 41 10.32 3.94 5.83
CA LEU A 41 9.83 2.83 6.62
C LEU A 41 9.15 1.83 5.69
N ALA A 42 9.21 0.54 6.03
CA ALA A 42 8.40 -0.50 5.43
C ALA A 42 7.51 -1.17 6.48
N GLY A 43 6.32 -1.54 6.04
CA GLY A 43 5.49 -2.56 6.67
C GLY A 43 5.56 -3.82 5.83
N VAL A 44 5.74 -4.96 6.49
CA VAL A 44 5.77 -6.25 5.81
C VAL A 44 4.97 -7.29 6.58
N LEU A 45 4.17 -8.10 5.88
CA LEU A 45 3.48 -9.25 6.45
C LEU A 45 3.97 -10.51 5.73
N VAL A 46 4.60 -11.39 6.49
CA VAL A 46 5.12 -12.68 6.02
C VAL A 46 4.61 -13.77 6.96
N ASP A 47 4.02 -14.83 6.42
CA ASP A 47 3.55 -15.98 7.19
C ASP A 47 2.65 -15.61 8.39
N GLY A 48 1.76 -14.62 8.18
CA GLY A 48 0.84 -14.12 9.21
C GLY A 48 1.48 -13.22 10.27
N ARG A 49 2.78 -12.94 10.17
CA ARG A 49 3.51 -12.06 11.08
C ARG A 49 3.78 -10.70 10.42
N PHE A 50 3.22 -9.66 11.01
CA PHE A 50 3.49 -8.29 10.62
C PHE A 50 4.70 -7.73 11.36
N ASP A 51 5.64 -7.16 10.60
CA ASP A 51 6.80 -6.43 11.11
C ASP A 51 6.89 -5.04 10.45
N GLN A 52 7.49 -4.08 11.17
CA GLN A 52 7.82 -2.75 10.64
C GLN A 52 9.30 -2.50 10.79
N VAL A 53 9.89 -1.88 9.77
CA VAL A 53 11.32 -1.61 9.70
C VAL A 53 11.55 -0.17 9.27
N VAL A 54 12.43 0.53 9.97
CA VAL A 54 12.81 1.92 9.67
C VAL A 54 14.14 1.91 8.93
N PHE A 55 14.28 2.78 7.93
CA PHE A 55 15.51 2.88 7.13
C PHE A 55 16.27 4.19 7.32
N ASP A 56 15.61 5.20 7.88
CA ASP A 56 16.20 6.54 8.07
C ASP A 56 16.75 6.70 9.49
N ASP A 57 18.08 6.80 9.61
CA ASP A 57 18.78 6.98 10.89
C ASP A 57 18.31 8.22 11.67
N ARG A 58 17.77 9.24 11.00
CA ARG A 58 17.22 10.42 11.69
C ARG A 58 16.00 10.09 12.55
N LEU A 59 15.38 8.94 12.32
CA LEU A 59 14.26 8.41 13.10
C LEU A 59 14.71 7.41 14.17
N ALA A 60 16.01 7.20 14.39
CA ALA A 60 16.51 6.13 15.24
C ALA A 60 15.91 6.11 16.64
N SER A 61 15.89 7.28 17.31
CA SER A 61 15.30 7.40 18.65
C SER A 61 13.79 7.07 18.66
N ALA A 62 13.06 7.41 17.59
CA ALA A 62 11.64 7.07 17.46
C ALA A 62 11.41 5.57 17.18
N ALA A 63 12.28 4.97 16.37
CA ALA A 63 12.27 3.54 16.08
C ALA A 63 12.51 2.73 17.36
N HIS A 64 13.58 3.04 18.11
CA HIS A 64 13.91 2.36 19.36
C HIS A 64 12.82 2.51 20.43
N HIS A 65 12.16 3.66 20.51
CA HIS A 65 11.04 3.85 21.44
C HIS A 65 9.85 2.91 21.16
N ASN A 66 9.71 2.44 19.92
CA ASN A 66 8.66 1.52 19.48
C ASN A 66 9.19 0.11 19.19
N ASP A 67 10.38 -0.22 19.70
CA ASP A 67 11.06 -1.51 19.51
C ASP A 67 11.20 -1.89 18.03
N LEU A 68 11.31 -0.90 17.15
CA LEU A 68 11.49 -1.09 15.72
C LEU A 68 12.98 -1.16 15.38
N ARG A 69 13.30 -2.03 14.41
CA ARG A 69 14.64 -2.14 13.86
C ARG A 69 14.93 -0.98 12.91
N ILE A 70 16.18 -0.55 12.92
CA ILE A 70 16.74 0.36 11.93
C ILE A 70 17.76 -0.46 11.15
N VAL A 71 17.63 -0.49 9.83
CA VAL A 71 18.51 -1.23 8.95
C VAL A 71 18.74 -0.43 7.66
N PRO A 72 19.85 -0.67 6.94
CA PRO A 72 20.02 -0.14 5.60
C PRO A 72 18.89 -0.63 4.68
N VAL A 73 18.32 0.28 3.88
CA VAL A 73 17.21 -0.05 2.97
C VAL A 73 17.62 -1.07 1.93
N ASP A 74 18.86 -0.97 1.41
CA ASP A 74 19.36 -1.83 0.35
C ASP A 74 19.49 -3.29 0.81
N ASP A 75 20.12 -3.51 1.97
CA ASP A 75 20.29 -4.83 2.56
C ASP A 75 18.92 -5.48 2.83
N TRP A 76 17.99 -4.73 3.42
CA TRP A 76 16.66 -5.25 3.74
C TRP A 76 15.83 -5.58 2.50
N ALA A 77 15.89 -4.73 1.47
CA ALA A 77 15.17 -4.95 0.23
C ALA A 77 15.77 -6.11 -0.58
N GLN A 78 17.09 -6.29 -0.55
CA GLN A 78 17.77 -7.47 -1.11
C GLN A 78 17.31 -8.75 -0.42
N ASP A 79 17.31 -8.79 0.92
CA ASP A 79 16.84 -9.93 1.71
C ASP A 79 15.38 -10.29 1.38
N LEU A 80 14.51 -9.28 1.21
CA LEU A 80 13.11 -9.48 0.83
C LEU A 80 12.98 -10.09 -0.56
N VAL A 81 13.72 -9.60 -1.55
CA VAL A 81 13.70 -10.11 -2.92
C VAL A 81 14.33 -11.50 -3.00
N GLU A 82 15.39 -11.77 -2.24
CA GLU A 82 15.99 -13.10 -2.13
C GLU A 82 15.00 -14.09 -1.54
N LEU A 83 14.33 -13.74 -0.43
CA LEU A 83 13.27 -14.55 0.17
C LEU A 83 12.15 -14.84 -0.84
N ALA A 84 11.67 -13.82 -1.55
CA ALA A 84 10.62 -13.98 -2.54
C ALA A 84 11.05 -14.91 -3.68
N THR A 85 12.29 -14.78 -4.15
CA THR A 85 12.84 -15.54 -5.27
C THR A 85 13.12 -16.99 -4.87
N ARG A 86 13.84 -17.19 -3.77
CA ARG A 86 14.22 -18.52 -3.25
C ARG A 86 13.00 -19.38 -2.99
N ASP A 87 11.98 -18.80 -2.36
CA ASP A 87 10.79 -19.54 -1.97
C ASP A 87 9.70 -19.50 -3.06
N ASN A 88 9.90 -18.74 -4.14
CA ASN A 88 8.88 -18.47 -5.17
C ASN A 88 7.58 -17.91 -4.54
N ARG A 89 7.72 -16.92 -3.65
CA ARG A 89 6.60 -16.23 -2.98
C ARG A 89 6.17 -15.01 -3.79
N ARG A 90 4.87 -14.72 -3.79
CA ARG A 90 4.35 -13.49 -4.39
C ARG A 90 4.63 -12.31 -3.46
N VAL A 91 5.12 -11.21 -4.02
CA VAL A 91 5.18 -9.92 -3.33
C VAL A 91 3.98 -9.11 -3.78
N VAL A 92 3.12 -8.76 -2.83
CA VAL A 92 1.85 -8.09 -3.05
C VAL A 92 1.95 -6.68 -2.49
N ALA A 93 1.65 -5.70 -3.33
CA ALA A 93 1.49 -4.31 -2.92
C ALA A 93 0.21 -3.74 -3.53
N PHE A 94 -0.31 -2.66 -2.95
CA PHE A 94 -1.56 -2.08 -3.44
C PHE A 94 -1.42 -1.53 -4.86
N SER A 95 -0.27 -0.94 -5.19
CA SER A 95 -0.02 -0.35 -6.51
C SER A 95 1.40 -0.64 -7.00
N GLU A 96 1.79 -0.05 -8.14
CA GLU A 96 3.15 -0.21 -8.68
C GLU A 96 4.20 0.62 -7.93
N THR A 97 3.78 1.50 -7.02
CA THR A 97 4.70 2.36 -6.26
C THR A 97 5.78 1.56 -5.54
N GLU A 98 5.44 0.42 -4.94
CA GLU A 98 6.42 -0.36 -4.17
C GLU A 98 7.46 -1.03 -5.07
N ILE A 99 7.08 -1.48 -6.27
CA ILE A 99 8.05 -2.05 -7.22
C ILE A 99 8.88 -0.96 -7.91
N ASP A 100 8.30 0.22 -8.14
CA ASP A 100 9.04 1.39 -8.61
C ASP A 100 10.09 1.80 -7.57
N SER A 101 9.74 1.83 -6.27
CA SER A 101 10.69 2.11 -5.18
C SER A 101 11.83 1.09 -5.11
N LEU A 102 11.56 -0.20 -5.31
CA LEU A 102 12.62 -1.22 -5.40
C LEU A 102 13.54 -0.97 -6.61
N ALA A 103 12.96 -0.61 -7.77
CA ALA A 103 13.72 -0.32 -8.97
C ALA A 103 14.60 0.94 -8.82
N GLU A 104 14.13 1.96 -8.09
CA GLU A 104 14.92 3.15 -7.75
C GLU A 104 16.13 2.83 -6.86
N LEU A 105 16.06 1.76 -6.07
CA LEU A 105 17.17 1.22 -5.28
C LEU A 105 18.06 0.25 -6.10
N GLU A 106 17.83 0.14 -7.41
CA GLU A 106 18.50 -0.83 -8.29
C GLU A 106 18.27 -2.31 -7.89
N ILE A 107 17.21 -2.57 -7.13
CA ILE A 107 16.83 -3.90 -6.66
C ILE A 107 15.69 -4.45 -7.53
N VAL A 108 15.97 -5.53 -8.26
CA VAL A 108 15.03 -6.08 -9.25
C VAL A 108 14.26 -7.26 -8.68
N LEU A 109 12.98 -7.05 -8.39
CA LEU A 109 12.05 -8.15 -8.14
C LEU A 109 11.62 -8.80 -9.49
N PRO A 110 11.75 -10.12 -9.67
CA PRO A 110 11.28 -10.79 -10.87
C PRO A 110 9.80 -10.45 -11.16
N PRO A 111 9.44 -9.96 -12.37
CA PRO A 111 8.10 -9.45 -12.65
C PRO A 111 6.96 -10.47 -12.43
N ASN A 112 7.27 -11.77 -12.54
CA ASN A 112 6.32 -12.84 -12.29
C ASN A 112 6.00 -13.02 -10.80
N LEU A 113 6.82 -12.51 -9.88
CA LEU A 113 6.61 -12.58 -8.43
C LEU A 113 5.81 -11.39 -7.90
N PHE A 114 5.77 -10.27 -8.61
CA PHE A 114 5.00 -9.10 -8.19
C PHE A 114 3.51 -9.22 -8.52
N VAL A 115 2.67 -8.86 -7.56
CA VAL A 115 1.21 -8.82 -7.74
C VAL A 115 0.67 -7.44 -7.36
N ASN A 116 0.14 -6.74 -8.35
CA ASN A 116 -0.53 -5.46 -8.19
C ASN A 116 -1.98 -5.67 -7.70
N ALA A 117 -2.23 -5.49 -6.41
CA ALA A 117 -3.53 -5.74 -5.80
C ALA A 117 -4.63 -4.79 -6.32
N LEU A 118 -4.30 -3.57 -6.77
CA LEU A 118 -5.28 -2.66 -7.38
C LEU A 118 -5.91 -3.25 -8.64
N VAL A 119 -5.18 -4.08 -9.40
CA VAL A 119 -5.75 -4.77 -10.57
C VAL A 119 -6.83 -5.75 -10.13
N ILE A 120 -6.53 -6.57 -9.13
CA ILE A 120 -7.47 -7.52 -8.52
C ILE A 120 -8.67 -6.79 -7.93
N ALA A 121 -8.45 -5.73 -7.15
CA ALA A 121 -9.50 -4.94 -6.52
C ALA A 121 -10.47 -4.31 -7.53
N LYS A 122 -9.94 -3.80 -8.67
CA LYS A 122 -10.76 -3.27 -9.77
C LYS A 122 -11.62 -4.37 -10.40
N GLU A 123 -11.05 -5.54 -10.62
CA GLU A 123 -11.76 -6.69 -11.16
C GLU A 123 -12.86 -7.15 -10.20
N TRP A 124 -12.52 -7.34 -8.92
CA TRP A 124 -13.44 -7.75 -7.86
C TRP A 124 -14.63 -6.79 -7.78
N ARG A 125 -14.37 -5.47 -7.73
CA ARG A 125 -15.46 -4.49 -7.68
C ARG A 125 -16.35 -4.56 -8.92
N ARG A 126 -15.77 -4.74 -10.11
CA ARG A 126 -16.54 -4.85 -11.37
C ARG A 126 -17.48 -6.06 -11.33
N THR A 127 -17.02 -7.18 -10.77
CA THR A 127 -17.77 -8.44 -10.70
C THR A 127 -18.80 -8.44 -9.58
N PHE A 128 -18.40 -8.10 -8.35
CA PHE A 128 -19.22 -8.30 -7.14
C PHE A 128 -19.84 -7.02 -6.56
N ARG A 129 -19.43 -5.84 -7.04
CA ARG A 129 -19.86 -4.52 -6.53
C ARG A 129 -20.16 -3.55 -7.68
N SER A 130 -20.83 -4.04 -8.72
CA SER A 130 -21.11 -3.29 -9.96
C SER A 130 -21.92 -2.01 -9.72
N GLU A 131 -22.84 -1.99 -8.76
CA GLU A 131 -23.60 -0.78 -8.40
C GLU A 131 -22.69 0.28 -7.75
N ALA A 132 -21.78 -0.13 -6.86
CA ALA A 132 -20.80 0.80 -6.29
C ALA A 132 -19.89 1.40 -7.40
N LEU A 133 -19.46 0.59 -8.36
CA LEU A 133 -18.73 1.07 -9.54
C LEU A 133 -19.54 2.12 -10.32
N ARG A 134 -20.83 1.87 -10.55
CA ARG A 134 -21.74 2.81 -11.23
C ARG A 134 -21.82 4.15 -10.49
N GLN A 135 -21.96 4.12 -9.17
CA GLN A 135 -22.02 5.33 -8.35
C GLN A 135 -20.74 6.16 -8.44
N ILE A 136 -19.57 5.50 -8.36
CA ILE A 136 -18.26 6.15 -8.54
C ILE A 136 -18.14 6.79 -9.92
N GLN A 137 -18.57 6.10 -10.98
CA GLN A 137 -18.56 6.63 -12.35
C GLN A 137 -19.46 7.86 -12.51
N LEU A 138 -20.68 7.82 -11.95
CA LEU A 138 -21.60 8.95 -11.96
C LEU A 138 -21.01 10.16 -11.22
N GLN A 139 -20.41 9.94 -10.05
CA GLN A 139 -19.79 10.99 -9.25
C GLN A 139 -18.59 11.63 -9.98
N ARG A 140 -17.71 10.82 -10.59
CA ARG A 140 -16.60 11.31 -11.41
C ARG A 140 -17.09 12.14 -12.60
N LYS A 141 -18.16 11.71 -13.28
CA LYS A 141 -18.77 12.47 -14.39
C LYS A 141 -19.31 13.82 -13.90
N ARG A 142 -20.00 13.84 -12.76
CA ARG A 142 -20.50 15.08 -12.12
C ARG A 142 -19.36 16.05 -11.80
N TRP A 143 -18.26 15.59 -11.22
CA TRP A 143 -17.12 16.44 -10.87
C TRP A 143 -16.38 16.97 -12.08
N LYS A 144 -16.18 16.13 -13.11
CA LYS A 144 -15.58 16.56 -14.39
C LYS A 144 -16.37 17.71 -15.02
N ASN A 145 -17.69 17.65 -14.91
CA ASN A 145 -18.60 18.65 -15.47
C ASN A 145 -18.91 19.81 -14.51
N SER A 146 -18.28 19.86 -13.32
CA SER A 146 -18.53 20.94 -12.36
C SER A 146 -17.99 22.29 -12.86
N ARG A 147 -18.70 23.37 -12.52
CA ARG A 147 -18.23 24.75 -12.73
C ARG A 147 -17.14 25.16 -11.74
N SER A 148 -17.01 24.47 -10.61
CA SER A 148 -15.98 24.75 -9.61
C SER A 148 -14.65 24.14 -10.03
N ALA A 149 -13.64 24.99 -10.25
CA ALA A 149 -12.27 24.54 -10.53
C ALA A 149 -11.74 23.61 -9.42
N LYS A 150 -12.06 23.91 -8.16
CA LYS A 150 -11.74 23.05 -7.01
C LYS A 150 -12.38 21.67 -7.12
N GLN A 151 -13.64 21.56 -7.56
CA GLN A 151 -14.33 20.28 -7.75
C GLN A 151 -13.83 19.51 -8.98
N ARG A 152 -13.55 20.20 -10.09
CA ARG A 152 -12.91 19.59 -11.27
C ARG A 152 -11.53 19.01 -10.93
N ASN A 153 -10.75 19.77 -10.16
CA ASN A 153 -9.40 19.41 -9.70
C ASN A 153 -9.40 18.57 -8.43
N ARG A 154 -10.56 18.24 -7.84
CA ARG A 154 -10.68 17.47 -6.59
C ARG A 154 -10.31 16.02 -6.86
N ARG A 155 -9.02 15.72 -7.04
CA ARG A 155 -8.40 14.39 -7.19
C ARG A 155 -9.28 13.35 -7.92
N SER A 156 -10.01 13.80 -8.94
CA SER A 156 -11.08 13.04 -9.60
C SER A 156 -10.56 11.81 -10.31
N ARG A 157 -9.25 11.74 -10.55
CA ARG A 157 -8.54 10.63 -11.16
C ARG A 157 -8.49 9.38 -10.27
N ASN A 158 -8.36 9.55 -8.95
CA ASN A 158 -8.10 8.43 -8.03
C ASN A 158 -9.27 8.11 -7.10
N GLU A 159 -10.34 8.90 -7.09
CA GLU A 159 -11.52 8.63 -6.24
C GLU A 159 -12.18 7.30 -6.62
N GLY A 160 -12.33 6.38 -5.66
CA GLY A 160 -12.77 5.02 -5.90
C GLY A 160 -11.63 4.09 -6.28
N ASN A 161 -10.40 4.56 -6.46
CA ASN A 161 -9.24 3.71 -6.76
C ASN A 161 -8.17 3.79 -5.67
N ARG A 162 -8.44 4.41 -4.53
CA ARG A 162 -7.54 4.37 -3.37
C ARG A 162 -7.76 3.07 -2.60
N TRP A 163 -6.75 2.62 -1.89
CA TRP A 163 -6.84 1.46 -1.01
C TRP A 163 -8.06 1.55 -0.08
N ILE A 164 -8.18 2.70 0.61
CA ILE A 164 -9.28 3.00 1.53
C ILE A 164 -10.69 2.89 0.91
N ASP A 165 -10.82 3.09 -0.41
CA ASP A 165 -12.11 2.96 -1.09
C ASP A 165 -12.50 1.48 -1.22
N TYR A 166 -11.53 0.59 -1.47
CA TYR A 166 -11.77 -0.85 -1.56
C TYR A 166 -11.93 -1.48 -0.19
N ALA A 167 -11.14 -1.07 0.81
CA ALA A 167 -11.31 -1.51 2.19
C ALA A 167 -12.76 -1.32 2.66
N ARG A 168 -13.33 -0.12 2.46
CA ARG A 168 -14.73 0.18 2.78
C ARG A 168 -15.72 -0.68 2.00
N LEU A 169 -15.48 -0.92 0.72
CA LEU A 169 -16.35 -1.78 -0.10
C LEU A 169 -16.31 -3.25 0.33
N GLY A 170 -15.18 -3.69 0.88
CA GLY A 170 -15.00 -5.01 1.50
C GLY A 170 -15.54 -5.12 2.92
N GLY A 171 -16.08 -4.04 3.50
CA GLY A 171 -16.59 -4.03 4.87
C GLY A 171 -15.53 -3.86 5.95
N ILE A 172 -14.28 -3.52 5.58
CA ILE A 172 -13.20 -3.27 6.53
C ILE A 172 -13.39 -1.90 7.18
N GLU A 173 -13.33 -1.87 8.52
CA GLU A 173 -13.42 -0.64 9.29
C GLU A 173 -12.17 0.23 9.06
N THR A 174 -12.38 1.41 8.49
CA THR A 174 -11.25 2.30 8.16
C THR A 174 -10.94 3.27 9.29
N PRO A 175 -9.67 3.41 9.72
CA PRO A 175 -9.26 4.39 10.71
C PRO A 175 -9.65 5.81 10.32
N HIS A 176 -10.25 6.57 11.25
CA HIS A 176 -10.64 7.97 11.04
C HIS A 176 -9.45 8.88 10.62
N MET A 177 -8.24 8.52 11.02
CA MET A 177 -6.98 9.24 10.77
C MET A 177 -6.42 9.13 9.35
N TYR A 178 -7.08 8.38 8.46
CA TYR A 178 -6.62 8.09 7.10
C TYR A 178 -6.92 9.25 6.13
N ALA A 179 -6.27 10.39 6.35
CA ALA A 179 -6.32 11.54 5.45
C ALA A 179 -5.09 11.57 4.52
N HIS A 180 -5.30 11.95 3.26
CA HIS A 180 -4.24 11.99 2.26
C HIS A 180 -3.22 13.12 2.50
N GLY A 181 -1.94 12.86 2.21
CA GLY A 181 -0.82 13.81 2.39
C GLY A 181 -0.38 13.97 3.85
N GLN A 182 -0.73 12.99 4.70
CA GLN A 182 -0.37 13.00 6.11
C GLN A 182 1.01 12.38 6.36
N VAL A 183 1.48 11.45 5.52
CA VAL A 183 2.78 10.77 5.67
C VAL A 183 3.93 11.78 5.71
N THR A 184 4.13 12.55 4.64
CA THR A 184 5.15 13.61 4.57
C THR A 184 5.06 14.60 5.74
N ARG A 185 3.85 15.00 6.13
CA ARG A 185 3.61 15.92 7.25
C ARG A 185 3.92 15.30 8.62
N ARG A 186 3.72 13.99 8.77
CA ARG A 186 4.05 13.23 9.98
C ARG A 186 5.56 13.08 10.08
N LEU A 187 6.21 12.60 9.02
CA LEU A 187 7.66 12.46 8.92
C LEU A 187 8.37 13.79 9.21
N ASN A 188 8.02 14.87 8.51
CA ASN A 188 8.65 16.18 8.72
C ASN A 188 8.48 16.71 10.16
N ALA A 189 7.35 16.42 10.81
CA ALA A 189 7.13 16.87 12.18
C ALA A 189 7.96 16.08 13.21
N VAL A 190 8.17 14.79 12.96
CA VAL A 190 8.99 13.94 13.84
C VAL A 190 10.45 14.26 13.63
N ILE A 191 10.94 14.19 12.38
CA ILE A 191 12.35 14.47 12.04
C ILE A 191 12.73 15.89 12.47
N GLY A 192 11.93 16.90 12.15
CA GLY A 192 12.25 18.29 12.54
C GLY A 192 12.36 18.50 14.05
N GLN A 193 11.58 17.77 14.86
CA GLN A 193 11.73 17.85 16.31
C GLN A 193 12.88 16.98 16.84
N LEU A 194 13.15 15.82 16.23
CA LEU A 194 14.32 15.01 16.58
C LEU A 194 15.62 15.76 16.28
N SER A 195 15.73 16.44 15.14
CA SER A 195 16.90 17.25 14.81
C SER A 195 17.15 18.40 15.79
N SER A 196 16.11 18.90 16.48
CA SER A 196 16.24 20.00 17.46
C SER A 196 16.35 19.53 18.91
N ARG A 197 15.80 18.35 19.24
CA ARG A 197 15.69 17.85 20.62
C ARG A 197 16.55 16.63 20.90
N GLY A 198 17.04 15.95 19.86
CA GLY A 198 17.90 14.76 19.95
C GLY A 198 17.18 13.46 20.32
N ASP A 199 16.12 13.51 21.11
CA ASP A 199 15.49 12.32 21.69
C ASP A 199 13.95 12.29 21.52
N PHE A 200 13.41 11.09 21.25
CA PHE A 200 11.98 10.86 21.08
C PHE A 200 11.16 11.24 22.33
N GLN A 201 11.69 11.00 23.53
CA GLN A 201 11.03 11.33 24.79
C GLN A 201 10.80 12.83 24.95
N LEU A 202 11.70 13.63 24.40
CA LEU A 202 11.63 15.09 24.44
C LEU A 202 10.66 15.65 23.40
N LEU A 203 10.13 14.84 22.48
CA LEU A 203 9.17 15.31 21.49
C LEU A 203 7.84 15.74 22.12
N THR A 204 7.21 16.72 21.49
CA THR A 204 5.85 17.12 21.85
C THR A 204 4.87 15.95 21.71
N ARG A 205 3.79 15.96 22.52
CA ARG A 205 2.70 14.98 22.40
C ARG A 205 2.17 14.85 20.97
N THR A 206 2.10 15.97 20.25
CA THR A 206 1.64 16.02 18.86
C THR A 206 2.60 15.31 17.90
N ALA A 207 3.91 15.48 18.05
CA ALA A 207 4.89 14.77 17.22
C ALA A 207 4.90 13.26 17.53
N LYS A 208 4.83 12.88 18.82
CA LYS A 208 4.67 11.47 19.21
C LYS A 208 3.41 10.85 18.60
N SER A 209 2.27 11.56 18.67
CA SER A 209 1.03 11.09 18.04
C SER A 209 1.14 10.98 16.52
N LYS A 210 1.87 11.88 15.84
CA LYS A 210 2.13 11.78 14.40
C LYS A 210 2.95 10.53 14.05
N TRP A 211 3.96 10.20 14.84
CA TRP A 211 4.74 8.98 14.70
C TRP A 211 3.86 7.73 14.88
N THR A 212 3.14 7.62 15.99
CA THR A 212 2.19 6.52 16.22
C THR A 212 1.17 6.40 15.09
N ASN A 213 0.71 7.53 14.57
CA ASN A 213 -0.27 7.54 13.49
C ASN A 213 0.30 7.11 12.13
N LEU A 214 1.59 7.31 11.91
CA LEU A 214 2.31 6.77 10.75
C LEU A 214 2.39 5.25 10.87
N LEU A 215 2.87 4.73 12.00
CA LEU A 215 2.99 3.29 12.22
C LEU A 215 1.65 2.55 12.06
N LYS A 216 0.57 3.12 12.60
CA LYS A 216 -0.79 2.58 12.46
C LYS A 216 -1.32 2.63 11.03
N HIS A 217 -0.92 3.63 10.25
CA HIS A 217 -1.31 3.75 8.84
C HIS A 217 -0.70 2.61 8.04
N ASN A 218 0.62 2.50 8.09
CA ASN A 218 1.36 1.46 7.40
C ASN A 218 0.93 0.04 7.81
N ARG A 219 0.70 -0.20 9.11
CA ARG A 219 0.13 -1.48 9.58
C ARG A 219 -1.21 -1.79 8.93
N PHE A 220 -2.12 -0.81 8.96
CA PHE A 220 -3.44 -0.96 8.34
C PHE A 220 -3.32 -1.26 6.84
N ASP A 221 -2.41 -0.61 6.13
CA ASP A 221 -2.24 -0.81 4.68
C ASP A 221 -1.77 -2.21 4.32
N VAL A 222 -0.94 -2.83 5.16
CA VAL A 222 -0.44 -4.19 4.93
C VAL A 222 -1.44 -5.24 5.40
N GLU A 223 -1.85 -5.19 6.68
CA GLU A 223 -2.70 -6.23 7.29
C GLU A 223 -4.07 -6.28 6.61
N GLN A 224 -4.69 -5.11 6.42
CA GLN A 224 -6.03 -5.08 5.83
C GLN A 224 -6.01 -5.36 4.32
N LEU A 225 -4.90 -5.12 3.63
CA LEU A 225 -4.77 -5.53 2.23
C LEU A 225 -4.77 -7.05 2.11
N ALA A 226 -4.11 -7.75 3.03
CA ALA A 226 -4.15 -9.21 3.09
C ALA A 226 -5.57 -9.73 3.35
N GLU A 227 -6.27 -9.18 4.34
CA GLU A 227 -7.66 -9.56 4.64
C GLU A 227 -8.61 -9.29 3.46
N PHE A 228 -8.46 -8.12 2.80
CA PHE A 228 -9.26 -7.81 1.62
C PHE A 228 -8.99 -8.78 0.47
N LEU A 229 -7.74 -9.18 0.26
CA LEU A 229 -7.42 -10.12 -0.81
C LEU A 229 -7.91 -11.54 -0.49
N GLN A 230 -7.97 -11.95 0.78
CA GLN A 230 -8.65 -13.19 1.18
C GLN A 230 -10.13 -13.14 0.81
N LEU A 231 -10.83 -12.04 1.15
CA LEU A 231 -12.21 -11.83 0.74
C LEU A 231 -12.37 -11.88 -0.78
N ALA A 232 -11.54 -11.11 -1.50
CA ALA A 232 -11.67 -10.98 -2.95
C ALA A 232 -11.41 -12.30 -3.69
N VAL A 233 -10.37 -13.04 -3.29
CA VAL A 233 -10.05 -14.35 -3.87
C VAL A 233 -11.14 -15.38 -3.54
N SER A 234 -11.65 -15.38 -2.30
CA SER A 234 -12.77 -16.25 -1.91
C SER A 234 -14.03 -16.00 -2.75
N ASP A 235 -14.39 -14.74 -2.98
CA ASP A 235 -15.53 -14.38 -3.83
C ASP A 235 -15.33 -14.89 -5.27
N PHE A 236 -14.12 -14.77 -5.84
CA PHE A 236 -13.82 -15.29 -7.17
C PHE A 236 -13.90 -16.82 -7.24
N CYS A 237 -13.32 -17.53 -6.27
CA CYS A 237 -13.37 -18.99 -6.21
C CYS A 237 -14.80 -19.51 -6.03
N GLY A 238 -15.65 -18.83 -5.24
CA GLY A 238 -17.04 -19.21 -5.04
C GLY A 238 -17.96 -18.94 -6.25
N ALA A 239 -17.51 -18.10 -7.20
CA ALA A 239 -18.24 -17.78 -8.41
C ALA A 239 -17.82 -18.59 -9.65
N ALA A 240 -16.70 -19.34 -9.56
CA ALA A 240 -16.15 -20.18 -10.62
C ALA A 240 -16.75 -21.59 -10.60
#